data_AF-A0A9D2BP14-F1
#
_entry.id   AF-A0A9D2BP14-F1
#
_cell.length_a   1.000
_cell.length_b   1.000
_cell.length_c   1.000
_cell.angle_alpha   90.00
_cell.angle_beta   90.00
_cell.angle_gamma   90.00
#
_symmetry.space_group_name_H-M   'P 1'
#
loop_
_entity.id
_entity.type
_entity.pdbx_description
1 polymer ?
#
loop_
_entity_poly.entity_id
_entity_poly.type
_entity_poly.pdbx_seq_one_letter_code
_entity_poly.pdbx_strand_id
1 'polypeptide(L)'
;MLDKIAQNTSIPVVHFALSDAGNIGHVYINTKRDTLLSDYYMYLTQESVVNDDVSGWLKRESKYNLDLIRIGEGCHSKTMRLGDDVISTHTGIAASIIKSALARDLNNTVYLSYVNIEYDGQVFTERYSVPYFFSCKCSNNDEWQIRIPDSLLKKIQREAKIAGKKEVGGYLMGNIDVKHKTVYVLHQFKPDDSKQRSSKLRLGTKGWREEYLKVKERSAGMLDYIGDWHSHPSGSLEMSTTDILTNYAIKTEEIPSDYGLCIITNSSTTAAYLLAPGIKIYIVEE
;
A
#
# COMPACT_ATOMS: atom_id res chain seq x y z
N MET A 1 -5.60 16.39 1.53
CA MET A 1 -5.28 17.84 1.56
C MET A 1 -3.77 18.04 1.69
N LEU A 2 -3.12 17.43 2.68
CA LEU A 2 -1.66 17.47 2.84
C LEU A 2 -0.85 16.98 1.64
N ASP A 3 -1.25 15.89 0.96
CA ASP A 3 -0.53 15.44 -0.24
C ASP A 3 -0.51 16.51 -1.34
N LYS A 4 -1.66 17.15 -1.59
CA LYS A 4 -1.75 18.24 -2.58
C LYS A 4 -0.87 19.43 -2.19
N ILE A 5 -0.81 19.77 -0.90
CA ILE A 5 0.05 20.85 -0.40
C ILE A 5 1.52 20.47 -0.58
N ALA A 6 1.90 19.24 -0.20
CA ALA A 6 3.27 18.75 -0.28
C ALA A 6 3.77 18.64 -1.73
N GLN A 7 2.91 18.24 -2.66
CA GLN A 7 3.27 18.20 -4.08
C GLN A 7 3.44 19.59 -4.72
N ASN A 8 2.71 20.59 -4.21
CA ASN A 8 2.71 21.94 -4.77
C ASN A 8 3.79 22.87 -4.17
N THR A 9 4.66 22.37 -3.29
CA THR A 9 5.76 23.15 -2.72
C THR A 9 7.11 22.77 -3.34
N SER A 10 8.08 23.67 -3.27
CA SER A 10 9.45 23.47 -3.76
C SER A 10 10.44 23.11 -2.65
N ILE A 11 10.03 23.20 -1.38
CA ILE A 11 10.86 22.92 -0.21
C ILE A 11 10.57 21.53 0.36
N PRO A 12 11.53 20.91 1.07
CA PRO A 12 11.27 19.69 1.82
C PRO A 12 10.11 19.85 2.79
N VAL A 13 9.27 18.82 2.88
CA VAL A 13 8.15 18.77 3.82
C VAL A 13 8.50 17.82 4.96
N VAL A 14 8.33 18.31 6.19
CA VAL A 14 8.40 17.48 7.38
C VAL A 14 6.99 17.33 7.94
N HIS A 15 6.57 16.08 8.16
CA HIS A 15 5.35 15.77 8.90
C HIS A 15 5.72 15.11 10.22
N PHE A 16 5.29 15.69 11.34
CA PHE A 16 5.43 15.09 12.67
C PHE A 16 4.05 14.88 13.28
N ALA A 17 3.84 13.71 13.86
CA ALA A 17 2.62 13.39 14.59
C ALA A 17 2.90 12.44 15.77
N LEU A 18 1.89 12.27 16.62
CA LEU A 18 1.87 11.26 17.67
C LEU A 18 0.70 10.30 17.42
N SER A 19 0.88 9.06 17.83
CA SER A 19 -0.06 7.97 17.65
C SER A 19 0.05 6.96 18.79
N ASP A 20 -0.81 5.94 18.78
CA ASP A 20 -0.85 4.90 19.84
C ASP A 20 -0.86 5.49 21.26
N ALA A 21 -1.78 6.43 21.49
CA ALA A 21 -1.91 7.18 22.75
C ALA A 21 -0.59 7.83 23.23
N GLY A 22 0.25 8.25 22.29
CA GLY A 22 1.52 8.93 22.56
C GLY A 22 2.72 7.99 22.69
N ASN A 23 2.55 6.68 22.54
CA ASN A 23 3.68 5.75 22.61
C ASN A 23 4.52 5.74 21.32
N ILE A 24 3.99 6.29 20.23
CA ILE A 24 4.63 6.29 18.92
C ILE A 24 4.62 7.69 18.33
N GLY A 25 5.81 8.20 18.02
CA GLY A 25 6.00 9.45 17.27
C GLY A 25 6.55 9.17 15.89
N HIS A 26 5.94 9.73 14.86
CA HIS A 26 6.37 9.60 13.46
C HIS A 26 6.93 10.91 12.96
N VAL A 27 8.09 10.85 12.29
CA VAL A 27 8.67 11.96 11.54
C VAL A 27 8.87 11.53 10.09
N TYR A 28 8.15 12.16 9.17
CA TYR A 28 8.31 11.95 7.73
C TYR A 28 9.18 13.06 7.18
N ILE A 29 10.28 12.69 6.54
CA ILE A 29 11.14 13.59 5.78
C ILE A 29 10.84 13.35 4.30
N ASN A 30 10.17 14.31 3.64
CA ASN A 30 9.82 14.26 2.23
C ASN A 30 10.61 15.30 1.44
N THR A 31 11.63 14.82 0.73
CA THR A 31 12.54 15.63 -0.10
C THR A 31 12.29 15.42 -1.59
N LYS A 32 11.82 14.22 -1.99
CA LYS A 32 11.46 13.88 -3.36
C LYS A 32 9.94 13.85 -3.52
N ARG A 33 9.45 14.68 -4.45
CA ARG A 33 8.03 15.03 -4.66
C ARG A 33 7.21 13.97 -5.41
N ASP A 34 7.87 12.93 -5.88
CA ASP A 34 7.26 11.80 -6.58
C ASP A 34 6.59 10.79 -5.62
N THR A 35 6.90 10.91 -4.33
CA THR A 35 6.32 10.13 -3.22
C THR A 35 5.38 11.03 -2.40
N LEU A 36 4.12 10.61 -2.26
CA LEU A 36 3.10 11.30 -1.48
C LEU A 36 3.35 11.12 0.03
N LEU A 37 2.84 12.01 0.87
CA LEU A 37 2.86 11.78 2.33
C LEU A 37 2.02 10.55 2.70
N SER A 38 0.92 10.30 1.99
CA SER A 38 0.12 9.08 2.14
C SER A 38 0.94 7.80 1.93
N ASP A 39 1.96 7.84 1.05
CA ASP A 39 2.78 6.66 0.74
C ASP A 39 3.63 6.22 1.94
N TYR A 40 3.96 7.14 2.85
CA TYR A 40 4.77 6.83 4.02
C TYR A 40 4.01 5.88 4.94
N TYR A 41 2.73 6.19 5.22
CA TYR A 41 1.88 5.32 6.03
C TYR A 41 1.58 4.00 5.32
N MET A 42 1.34 4.04 4.00
CA MET A 42 1.12 2.82 3.21
C MET A 42 2.37 1.93 3.14
N TYR A 43 3.55 2.52 3.07
CA TYR A 43 4.81 1.81 3.16
C TYR A 43 5.03 1.19 4.54
N LEU A 44 4.77 1.91 5.63
CA LEU A 44 4.83 1.32 6.98
C LEU A 44 3.80 0.18 7.15
N THR A 45 2.61 0.33 6.55
CA THR A 45 1.61 -0.74 6.51
C THR A 45 2.14 -1.98 5.78
N GLN A 46 2.88 -1.81 4.69
CA GLN A 46 3.58 -2.91 4.03
C GLN A 46 4.66 -3.53 4.92
N GLU A 47 5.49 -2.71 5.57
CA GLU A 47 6.58 -3.18 6.45
C GLU A 47 6.05 -3.98 7.65
N SER A 48 4.83 -3.70 8.13
CA SER A 48 4.18 -4.47 9.21
C SER A 48 4.08 -5.98 8.92
N VAL A 49 4.03 -6.37 7.64
CA VAL A 49 3.96 -7.78 7.21
C VAL A 49 5.17 -8.58 7.66
N VAL A 50 6.32 -7.92 7.92
CA VAL A 50 7.57 -8.57 8.34
C VAL A 50 8.19 -7.98 9.61
N ASN A 51 7.85 -6.74 9.98
CA ASN A 51 8.36 -6.08 11.17
C ASN A 51 7.35 -6.18 12.33
N ASP A 52 7.79 -6.71 13.48
CA ASP A 52 6.93 -6.95 14.64
C ASP A 52 6.58 -5.67 15.42
N ASP A 53 7.48 -4.69 15.47
CA ASP A 53 7.24 -3.41 16.14
C ASP A 53 6.18 -2.58 15.40
N VAL A 54 6.29 -2.52 14.07
CA VAL A 54 5.32 -1.83 13.21
C VAL A 54 3.96 -2.55 13.23
N SER A 55 3.96 -3.89 13.15
CA SER A 55 2.75 -4.71 13.30
C SER A 55 2.09 -4.49 14.67
N GLY A 56 2.87 -4.50 15.74
CA GLY A 56 2.43 -4.25 17.10
C GLY A 56 1.81 -2.86 17.25
N TRP A 57 2.47 -1.83 16.69
CA TRP A 57 1.94 -0.47 16.64
C TRP A 57 0.58 -0.42 15.93
N LEU A 58 0.47 -0.90 14.69
CA LEU A 58 -0.79 -0.84 13.94
C LEU A 58 -1.94 -1.58 14.66
N LYS A 59 -1.64 -2.72 15.29
CA LYS A 59 -2.61 -3.49 16.09
C LYS A 59 -3.05 -2.76 17.36
N ARG A 60 -2.22 -1.92 17.97
CA ARG A 60 -2.61 -1.09 19.12
C ARG A 60 -3.38 0.15 18.68
N GLU A 61 -2.90 0.81 17.61
CA GLU A 61 -3.56 1.96 16.97
C GLU A 61 -5.02 1.67 16.60
N SER A 62 -5.27 0.49 16.02
CA SER A 62 -6.61 0.10 15.56
C SER A 62 -7.64 0.00 16.70
N LYS A 63 -7.20 -0.26 17.94
CA LYS A 63 -8.09 -0.28 19.13
C LYS A 63 -8.68 1.09 19.46
N TYR A 64 -7.98 2.17 19.07
CA TYR A 64 -8.43 3.54 19.29
C TYR A 64 -9.27 4.09 18.12
N ASN A 65 -9.21 3.44 16.96
CA ASN A 65 -9.72 3.89 15.67
C ASN A 65 -10.56 2.80 14.97
N LEU A 66 -11.67 2.38 15.57
CA LEU A 66 -12.64 1.49 14.89
C LEU A 66 -13.24 2.11 13.61
N ASP A 67 -13.08 3.41 13.39
CA ASP A 67 -13.50 4.09 12.17
C ASP A 67 -12.35 4.92 11.58
N LEU A 68 -11.91 4.52 10.39
CA LEU A 68 -11.13 5.29 9.41
C LEU A 68 -9.67 5.60 9.77
N ILE A 69 -8.79 4.92 9.03
CA ILE A 69 -7.39 5.23 8.80
C ILE A 69 -7.24 6.75 8.56
N ARG A 70 -6.48 7.42 9.43
CA ARG A 70 -6.18 8.85 9.34
C ARG A 70 -5.23 9.14 8.16
N ILE A 71 -5.79 9.18 6.96
CA ILE A 71 -5.25 9.99 5.86
C ILE A 71 -6.37 10.94 5.45
N GLY A 72 -6.65 11.92 6.29
CA GLY A 72 -7.76 12.85 6.06
C GLY A 72 -7.94 13.83 7.20
N GLU A 73 -7.63 15.08 6.93
CA GLU A 73 -7.87 16.20 7.83
C GLU A 73 -9.35 16.36 8.15
N GLY A 74 -9.65 16.31 9.43
CA GLY A 74 -10.82 16.92 10.03
C GLY A 74 -10.46 17.35 11.45
N CYS A 75 -11.03 18.45 11.92
CA CYS A 75 -10.98 18.88 13.32
C CYS A 75 -11.59 17.86 14.31
N HIS A 76 -11.95 16.66 13.82
CA HIS A 76 -12.37 15.49 14.56
C HIS A 76 -11.20 14.62 15.02
N SER A 77 -9.96 15.12 14.98
CA SER A 77 -8.84 14.44 15.61
C SER A 77 -9.13 14.33 17.11
N LYS A 78 -9.48 13.12 17.58
CA LYS A 78 -9.53 12.84 19.02
C LYS A 78 -8.21 13.34 19.63
N THR A 79 -8.30 14.40 20.41
CA THR A 79 -7.19 14.92 21.21
C THR A 79 -6.90 13.88 22.29
N MET A 80 -5.67 13.40 22.35
CA MET A 80 -5.23 12.50 23.42
C MET A 80 -4.69 13.33 24.59
N ARG A 81 -4.99 12.90 25.82
CA ARG A 81 -4.33 13.45 27.02
C ARG A 81 -2.99 12.72 27.17
N LEU A 82 -1.90 13.47 27.07
CA LEU A 82 -0.54 12.94 27.15
C LEU A 82 0.22 13.61 28.29
N GLY A 83 1.16 12.88 28.88
CA GLY A 83 2.14 13.43 29.79
C GLY A 83 3.10 14.37 29.07
N ASP A 84 3.56 15.41 29.77
CA ASP A 84 4.52 16.38 29.25
C ASP A 84 5.87 15.72 28.92
N ASP A 85 6.23 14.68 29.68
CA ASP A 85 7.40 13.84 29.48
C ASP A 85 7.36 13.10 28.13
N VAL A 86 6.20 12.57 27.73
CA VAL A 86 5.99 11.89 26.44
C VAL A 86 6.12 12.88 25.29
N ILE A 87 5.46 14.04 25.41
CA ILE A 87 5.53 15.10 24.40
C ILE A 87 6.98 15.61 24.26
N SER A 88 7.64 15.90 25.38
CA SER A 88 9.01 16.39 25.42
C SER A 88 10.00 15.39 24.82
N THR A 89 9.82 14.10 25.10
CA THR A 89 10.65 13.03 24.53
C THR A 89 10.54 12.99 23.01
N HIS A 90 9.33 12.88 22.46
CA HIS A 90 9.13 12.80 21.01
C HIS A 90 9.55 14.08 20.28
N THR A 91 9.28 15.25 20.85
CA THR A 91 9.67 16.53 20.23
C THR A 91 11.18 16.74 20.26
N GLY A 92 11.88 16.31 21.32
CA GLY A 92 13.35 16.29 21.36
C GLY A 92 13.96 15.41 20.28
N ILE A 93 13.41 14.20 20.09
CA ILE A 93 13.82 13.28 19.02
C ILE A 93 13.52 13.90 17.65
N ALA A 94 12.32 14.41 17.43
CA ALA A 94 11.92 15.03 16.17
C ALA A 94 12.80 16.23 15.82
N ALA A 95 13.11 17.11 16.78
CA ALA A 95 14.00 18.25 16.57
C ALA A 95 15.41 17.81 16.14
N SER A 96 15.94 16.75 16.76
CA SER A 96 17.24 16.17 16.39
C SER A 96 17.23 15.59 14.96
N ILE A 97 16.16 14.85 14.61
CA ILE A 97 15.96 14.30 13.26
C ILE A 97 15.88 15.42 12.23
N ILE A 98 15.05 16.44 12.47
CA ILE A 98 14.85 17.56 11.55
C ILE A 98 16.16 18.33 11.35
N LYS A 99 16.88 18.64 12.43
CA LYS A 99 18.20 19.28 12.34
C LYS A 99 19.17 18.47 11.50
N SER A 100 19.18 17.15 11.68
CA SER A 100 20.03 16.24 10.90
C SER A 100 19.62 16.17 9.43
N ALA A 101 18.31 16.20 9.15
CA ALA A 101 17.73 16.18 7.80
C ALA A 101 17.97 17.48 7.04
N LEU A 102 18.08 18.62 7.73
CA LEU A 102 18.44 19.89 7.11
C LEU A 102 19.94 20.00 6.81
N ALA A 103 20.78 19.31 7.60
CA ALA A 103 22.23 19.32 7.43
C ALA A 103 22.75 18.30 6.40
N ARG A 104 21.91 17.35 5.97
CA ARG A 104 22.29 16.25 5.08
C ARG A 104 21.27 16.15 3.94
N ASP A 105 21.73 15.83 2.75
CA ASP A 105 20.81 15.48 1.65
C ASP A 105 20.22 14.09 1.89
N LEU A 106 19.08 14.03 2.58
CA LEU A 106 18.38 12.80 2.87
C LEU A 106 17.39 12.46 1.74
N ASN A 107 17.33 11.18 1.39
CA ASN A 107 16.21 10.65 0.63
C ASN A 107 14.92 10.65 1.49
N ASN A 108 13.78 10.41 0.85
CA ASN A 108 12.52 10.19 1.53
C ASN A 108 12.67 9.14 2.64
N THR A 109 12.46 9.55 3.89
CA THR A 109 12.76 8.74 5.08
C THR A 109 11.66 8.92 6.11
N VAL A 110 11.27 7.84 6.76
CA VAL A 110 10.40 7.88 7.95
C VAL A 110 11.17 7.40 9.18
N TYR A 111 10.93 8.08 10.29
CA TYR A 111 11.41 7.70 11.60
C TYR A 111 10.21 7.36 12.48
N LEU A 112 10.27 6.21 13.15
CA LEU A 112 9.33 5.82 14.18
C LEU A 112 10.06 5.83 15.52
N SER A 113 9.66 6.75 16.38
CA SER A 113 10.15 6.83 17.76
C SER A 113 9.15 6.11 18.66
N TYR A 114 9.64 5.18 19.46
CA TYR A 114 8.86 4.34 20.35
C TYR A 114 9.20 4.72 21.79
N VAL A 115 8.16 4.89 22.61
CA VAL A 115 8.31 5.12 24.05
C VAL A 115 7.40 4.18 24.84
N ASN A 116 7.87 3.74 26.01
CA ASN A 116 7.08 2.97 26.98
C ASN A 116 6.38 1.72 26.39
N ILE A 117 6.99 1.04 25.42
CA ILE A 117 6.38 -0.14 24.77
C ILE A 117 6.54 -1.40 25.62
N GLU A 118 7.76 -1.70 26.03
CA GLU A 118 8.07 -2.89 26.84
C GLU A 118 8.09 -2.57 28.34
N TYR A 119 8.59 -1.38 28.70
CA TYR A 119 8.69 -0.90 30.08
C TYR A 119 8.76 0.64 30.11
N ASP A 120 8.34 1.21 31.24
CA ASP A 120 8.36 2.66 31.47
C ASP A 120 9.79 3.22 31.33
N GLY A 121 9.94 4.30 30.57
CA GLY A 121 11.20 4.95 30.27
C GLY A 121 11.97 4.36 29.08
N GLN A 122 11.50 3.27 28.46
CA GLN A 122 12.09 2.79 27.21
C GLN A 122 11.94 3.85 26.11
N VAL A 123 13.02 4.10 25.36
CA VAL A 123 13.02 4.95 24.17
C VAL A 123 13.91 4.35 23.09
N PHE A 124 13.38 4.18 21.88
CA PHE A 124 14.19 3.87 20.70
C PHE A 124 13.62 4.50 19.44
N THR A 125 14.40 4.52 18.37
CA THR A 125 13.97 5.08 17.08
C THR A 125 14.43 4.19 15.95
N GLU A 126 13.48 3.76 15.14
CA GLU A 126 13.72 3.06 13.89
C GLU A 126 13.67 4.04 12.72
N ARG A 127 14.38 3.69 11.64
CA ARG A 127 14.46 4.50 10.43
C ARG A 127 14.23 3.63 9.20
N TYR A 128 13.35 4.09 8.33
CA TYR A 128 13.03 3.42 7.07
C TYR A 128 13.23 4.36 5.89
N SER A 129 13.89 3.86 4.85
CA SER A 129 14.00 4.58 3.57
C SER A 129 12.74 4.32 2.76
N VAL A 130 11.92 5.34 2.56
CA VAL A 130 10.66 5.20 1.83
C VAL A 130 10.98 5.06 0.34
N PRO A 131 10.55 3.97 -0.32
CA PRO A 131 10.83 3.77 -1.73
C PRO A 131 9.99 4.73 -2.58
N TYR A 132 10.40 4.88 -3.84
CA TYR A 132 9.54 5.47 -4.85
C TYR A 132 8.29 4.59 -5.08
N PHE A 133 7.14 5.23 -5.23
CA PHE A 133 5.89 4.59 -5.62
C PHE A 133 5.60 4.87 -7.09
N PHE A 134 5.64 3.82 -7.91
CA PHE A 134 5.13 3.88 -9.27
C PHE A 134 3.65 4.25 -9.24
N SER A 135 3.25 5.15 -10.14
CA SER A 135 1.87 5.61 -10.25
C SER A 135 1.43 5.63 -11.71
N CYS A 136 0.27 5.07 -12.00
CA CYS A 136 -0.40 5.23 -13.29
C CYS A 136 -1.92 5.30 -13.11
N LYS A 137 -2.61 5.80 -14.13
CA LYS A 137 -4.07 5.85 -14.19
C LYS A 137 -4.63 4.48 -14.56
N CYS A 138 -5.83 4.16 -14.08
CA CYS A 138 -6.53 2.96 -14.53
C CYS A 138 -6.98 3.16 -15.98
N SER A 139 -6.67 2.21 -16.86
CA SER A 139 -6.93 2.29 -18.31
C SER A 139 -8.40 2.41 -18.66
N ASN A 140 -9.30 1.93 -17.79
CA ASN A 140 -10.75 2.01 -17.95
C ASN A 140 -11.41 3.14 -17.11
N ASN A 141 -10.64 3.89 -16.31
CA ASN A 141 -11.12 5.03 -15.54
C ASN A 141 -9.96 5.93 -15.11
N ASP A 142 -9.79 7.07 -15.78
CA ASP A 142 -8.67 8.00 -15.57
C ASP A 142 -8.77 8.85 -14.29
N GLU A 143 -9.93 8.86 -13.64
CA GLU A 143 -10.09 9.47 -12.32
C GLU A 143 -9.36 8.67 -11.24
N TRP A 144 -9.21 7.36 -11.44
CA TRP A 144 -8.53 6.46 -10.52
C TRP A 144 -7.06 6.28 -10.86
N GLN A 145 -6.24 6.15 -9.83
CA GLN A 145 -4.83 5.81 -9.98
C GLN A 145 -4.45 4.62 -9.11
N ILE A 146 -3.44 3.89 -9.54
CA ILE A 146 -2.75 2.92 -8.71
C ILE A 146 -1.45 3.50 -8.17
N ARG A 147 -1.04 3.07 -6.98
CA ARG A 147 0.27 3.36 -6.39
C ARG A 147 0.90 2.06 -5.90
N ILE A 148 2.10 1.75 -6.37
CA ILE A 148 2.80 0.50 -6.08
C ILE A 148 4.26 0.81 -5.72
N PRO A 149 4.81 0.30 -4.61
CA PRO A 149 6.25 0.36 -4.37
C PRO A 149 7.01 -0.16 -5.59
N ASP A 150 7.96 0.59 -6.11
CA ASP A 150 8.70 0.23 -7.33
C ASP A 150 9.40 -1.13 -7.21
N SER A 151 9.86 -1.49 -6.02
CA SER A 151 10.41 -2.81 -5.70
C SER A 151 9.39 -3.95 -5.92
N LEU A 152 8.13 -3.74 -5.55
CA LEU A 152 7.05 -4.71 -5.73
C LEU A 152 6.66 -4.83 -7.21
N LEU A 153 6.55 -3.71 -7.92
CA LEU A 153 6.29 -3.73 -9.37
C LEU A 153 7.40 -4.47 -10.13
N LYS A 154 8.67 -4.19 -9.80
CA LYS A 154 9.82 -4.90 -10.38
C LYS A 154 9.82 -6.38 -10.06
N LYS A 155 9.32 -6.79 -8.89
CA LYS A 155 9.14 -8.21 -8.55
C LYS A 155 8.11 -8.87 -9.47
N ILE A 156 6.94 -8.26 -9.64
CA ILE A 156 5.87 -8.74 -10.56
C ILE A 156 6.42 -8.85 -12.00
N GLN A 157 7.05 -7.79 -12.51
CA GLN A 157 7.63 -7.78 -13.86
C GLN A 157 8.74 -8.83 -14.05
N ARG A 158 9.56 -9.07 -13.01
CA ARG A 158 10.58 -10.13 -13.02
C ARG A 158 9.93 -11.51 -13.11
N GLU A 159 8.86 -11.75 -12.36
CA GLU A 159 8.13 -13.02 -12.42
C GLU A 159 7.51 -13.25 -13.82
N ALA A 160 6.92 -12.21 -14.42
CA ALA A 160 6.45 -12.24 -15.79
C ALA A 160 7.58 -12.54 -16.80
N LYS A 161 8.75 -11.91 -16.61
CA LYS A 161 9.92 -12.12 -17.48
C LYS A 161 10.47 -13.55 -17.40
N ILE A 162 10.54 -14.13 -16.19
CA ILE A 162 11.02 -15.50 -15.98
C ILE A 162 10.12 -16.53 -16.67
N ALA A 163 8.81 -16.28 -16.71
CA ALA A 163 7.85 -17.18 -17.33
C ALA A 163 7.97 -17.30 -18.86
N GLY A 164 8.62 -16.33 -19.50
CA GLY A 164 8.77 -16.29 -20.95
C GLY A 164 7.41 -16.21 -21.64
N LYS A 165 7.09 -17.20 -22.49
CA LYS A 165 5.85 -17.22 -23.31
C LYS A 165 4.60 -17.70 -22.58
N LYS A 166 4.70 -18.05 -21.29
CA LYS A 166 3.56 -18.51 -20.49
C LYS A 166 3.00 -17.35 -19.68
N GLU A 167 1.68 -17.26 -19.60
CA GLU A 167 1.01 -16.36 -18.68
C GLU A 167 1.24 -16.83 -17.24
N VAL A 168 1.56 -15.88 -16.37
CA VAL A 168 1.70 -16.08 -14.93
C VAL A 168 0.99 -14.96 -14.21
N GLY A 169 0.57 -15.22 -12.99
CA GLY A 169 -0.10 -14.22 -12.19
C GLY A 169 -0.16 -14.62 -10.75
N GLY A 170 -0.74 -13.75 -9.94
CA GLY A 170 -0.91 -13.96 -8.51
C GLY A 170 -1.91 -12.98 -7.93
N TYR A 171 -2.16 -13.16 -6.64
CA TYR A 171 -3.06 -12.34 -5.86
C TYR A 171 -2.37 -11.05 -5.43
N LEU A 172 -3.14 -9.96 -5.37
CA LEU A 172 -2.72 -8.67 -4.86
C LEU A 172 -3.43 -8.37 -3.54
N MET A 173 -2.65 -7.88 -2.57
CA MET A 173 -3.20 -7.29 -1.36
C MET A 173 -2.78 -5.84 -1.22
N GLY A 174 -3.65 -5.04 -0.64
CA GLY A 174 -3.48 -3.60 -0.62
C GLY A 174 -4.61 -2.87 0.08
N ASN A 175 -4.67 -1.56 -0.18
CA ASN A 175 -5.64 -0.66 0.41
C ASN A 175 -6.32 0.17 -0.71
N ILE A 176 -7.64 0.38 -0.59
CA ILE A 176 -8.42 1.14 -1.56
C ILE A 176 -8.95 2.40 -0.88
N ASP A 177 -8.41 3.55 -1.27
CA ASP A 177 -8.90 4.85 -0.83
C ASP A 177 -9.93 5.38 -1.84
N VAL A 178 -11.20 5.10 -1.56
CA VAL A 178 -12.33 5.51 -2.40
C VAL A 178 -12.46 7.05 -2.45
N LYS A 179 -12.16 7.73 -1.33
CA LYS A 179 -12.29 9.19 -1.23
C LYS A 179 -11.29 9.90 -2.15
N HIS A 180 -10.07 9.38 -2.22
CA HIS A 180 -9.01 9.93 -3.06
C HIS A 180 -8.82 9.17 -4.38
N LYS A 181 -9.72 8.24 -4.72
CA LYS A 181 -9.69 7.42 -5.95
C LYS A 181 -8.32 6.80 -6.20
N THR A 182 -7.71 6.25 -5.15
CA THR A 182 -6.36 5.67 -5.21
C THR A 182 -6.36 4.23 -4.70
N VAL A 183 -5.79 3.32 -5.47
CA VAL A 183 -5.58 1.92 -5.07
C VAL A 183 -4.09 1.71 -4.78
N TYR A 184 -3.77 1.38 -3.54
CA TYR A 184 -2.41 1.03 -3.11
C TYR A 184 -2.21 -0.47 -3.22
N VAL A 185 -1.25 -0.91 -4.03
CA VAL A 185 -0.85 -2.32 -4.12
C VAL A 185 0.42 -2.51 -3.31
N LEU A 186 0.32 -3.26 -2.23
CA LEU A 186 1.35 -3.29 -1.18
C LEU A 186 1.91 -4.70 -0.94
N HIS A 187 1.24 -5.73 -1.45
CA HIS A 187 1.72 -7.10 -1.36
C HIS A 187 1.24 -7.92 -2.56
N GLN A 188 2.02 -8.94 -2.92
CA GLN A 188 1.63 -9.91 -3.95
C GLN A 188 2.00 -11.33 -3.51
N PHE A 189 1.13 -12.28 -3.83
CA PHE A 189 1.36 -13.70 -3.60
C PHE A 189 1.11 -14.49 -4.89
N LYS A 190 2.12 -15.24 -5.34
CA LYS A 190 2.00 -16.14 -6.49
C LYS A 190 1.85 -17.60 -6.01
N PRO A 191 0.72 -18.26 -6.31
CA PRO A 191 0.53 -19.68 -5.97
C PRO A 191 1.33 -20.61 -6.88
N ASP A 192 2.03 -21.58 -6.28
CA ASP A 192 2.86 -22.56 -6.99
C ASP A 192 2.05 -23.56 -7.83
N ASP A 193 0.78 -23.78 -7.49
CA ASP A 193 -0.12 -24.74 -8.15
C ASP A 193 -0.93 -24.11 -9.31
N SER A 194 -0.61 -22.88 -9.69
CA SER A 194 -1.25 -22.18 -10.81
C SER A 194 -1.03 -22.91 -12.15
N LYS A 195 -2.09 -23.06 -12.95
CA LYS A 195 -2.02 -23.69 -14.28
C LYS A 195 -1.78 -22.63 -15.34
N GLN A 196 -0.64 -22.72 -16.01
CA GLN A 196 -0.13 -21.71 -16.93
C GLN A 196 -0.11 -22.22 -18.37
N ARG A 197 -0.71 -21.47 -19.28
CA ARG A 197 -0.59 -21.65 -20.74
C ARG A 197 -0.19 -20.32 -21.39
N SER A 198 -0.03 -20.31 -22.70
CA SER A 198 0.36 -19.10 -23.45
C SER A 198 -0.75 -18.03 -23.54
N SER A 199 -2.00 -18.39 -23.28
CA SER A 199 -3.19 -17.52 -23.41
C SER A 199 -4.30 -17.88 -22.41
N LYS A 200 -3.96 -18.65 -21.37
CA LYS A 200 -4.87 -19.04 -20.30
C LYS A 200 -4.08 -19.18 -19.01
N LEU A 201 -4.47 -18.41 -18.00
CA LEU A 201 -4.05 -18.58 -16.62
C LEU A 201 -5.22 -19.06 -15.77
N ARG A 202 -4.96 -20.05 -14.91
CA ARG A 202 -5.83 -20.36 -13.78
C ARG A 202 -5.01 -20.29 -12.51
N LEU A 203 -5.29 -19.31 -11.67
CA LEU A 203 -4.64 -19.16 -10.37
C LEU A 203 -4.94 -20.38 -9.50
N GLY A 204 -3.87 -20.91 -8.89
CA GLY A 204 -3.97 -21.92 -7.85
C GLY A 204 -4.27 -21.27 -6.50
N THR A 205 -4.53 -22.06 -5.47
CA THR A 205 -4.87 -21.52 -4.14
C THR A 205 -3.92 -22.01 -3.04
N LYS A 206 -2.88 -22.78 -3.40
CA LYS A 206 -1.96 -23.34 -2.43
C LYS A 206 -1.20 -22.23 -1.70
N GLY A 207 -1.30 -22.23 -0.37
CA GLY A 207 -0.68 -21.22 0.51
C GLY A 207 -1.37 -19.85 0.53
N TRP A 208 -2.33 -19.59 -0.36
CA TRP A 208 -2.96 -18.27 -0.45
C TRP A 208 -3.71 -17.90 0.84
N ARG A 209 -4.53 -18.82 1.38
CA ARG A 209 -5.30 -18.55 2.61
C ARG A 209 -4.38 -18.21 3.80
N GLU A 210 -3.27 -18.90 3.93
CA GLU A 210 -2.30 -18.68 5.01
C GLU A 210 -1.61 -17.33 4.85
N GLU A 211 -1.17 -16.99 3.64
CA GLU A 211 -0.56 -15.69 3.35
C GLU A 211 -1.56 -14.55 3.57
N TYR A 212 -2.78 -14.70 3.07
CA TYR A 212 -3.88 -13.74 3.23
C TYR A 212 -4.12 -13.42 4.71
N LEU A 213 -4.32 -14.46 5.54
CA LEU A 213 -4.58 -14.29 6.97
C LEU A 213 -3.38 -13.64 7.66
N LYS A 214 -2.15 -14.04 7.33
CA LYS A 214 -0.93 -13.43 7.88
C LYS A 214 -0.84 -11.94 7.55
N VAL A 215 -0.99 -11.57 6.28
CA VAL A 215 -0.89 -10.18 5.83
C VAL A 215 -2.00 -9.33 6.45
N LYS A 216 -3.23 -9.83 6.45
CA LYS A 216 -4.38 -9.13 7.04
C LYS A 216 -4.22 -8.93 8.56
N GLU A 217 -3.77 -9.96 9.27
CA GLU A 217 -3.56 -9.86 10.72
C GLU A 217 -2.41 -8.90 11.07
N ARG A 218 -1.25 -9.04 10.42
CA ARG A 218 -0.06 -8.22 10.70
C ARG A 218 -0.24 -6.76 10.32
N SER A 219 -1.03 -6.48 9.29
CA SER A 219 -1.41 -5.11 8.92
C SER A 219 -2.60 -4.56 9.70
N ALA A 220 -3.08 -5.24 10.75
CA ALA A 220 -4.27 -4.84 11.51
C ALA A 220 -5.52 -4.60 10.64
N GLY A 221 -5.68 -5.38 9.58
CA GLY A 221 -6.79 -5.29 8.62
C GLY A 221 -6.66 -4.19 7.56
N MET A 222 -5.55 -3.43 7.55
CA MET A 222 -5.34 -2.35 6.60
C MET A 222 -5.08 -2.85 5.17
N LEU A 223 -4.48 -4.05 5.05
CA LEU A 223 -4.28 -4.74 3.77
C LEU A 223 -5.29 -5.87 3.64
N ASP A 224 -6.09 -5.82 2.57
CA ASP A 224 -7.03 -6.87 2.21
C ASP A 224 -6.78 -7.33 0.77
N TYR A 225 -7.48 -8.38 0.35
CA TYR A 225 -7.46 -8.84 -1.03
C TYR A 225 -8.13 -7.80 -1.95
N ILE A 226 -7.39 -7.33 -2.96
CA ILE A 226 -7.85 -6.26 -3.87
C ILE A 226 -7.96 -6.71 -5.33
N GLY A 227 -7.69 -7.98 -5.63
CA GLY A 227 -7.75 -8.55 -6.98
C GLY A 227 -6.41 -9.13 -7.43
N ASP A 228 -6.24 -9.29 -8.73
CA ASP A 228 -5.17 -10.12 -9.28
C ASP A 228 -4.24 -9.36 -10.22
N TRP A 229 -3.05 -9.91 -10.39
CA TRP A 229 -2.18 -9.55 -11.51
C TRP A 229 -1.93 -10.76 -12.39
N HIS A 230 -1.73 -10.53 -13.69
CA HIS A 230 -1.23 -11.55 -14.60
C HIS A 230 -0.40 -10.94 -15.74
N SER A 231 0.32 -11.80 -16.47
CA SER A 231 1.17 -11.40 -17.58
C SER A 231 0.55 -11.67 -18.93
N HIS A 232 0.73 -10.73 -19.87
CA HIS A 232 0.52 -10.93 -21.30
C HIS A 232 1.88 -10.89 -22.02
N PRO A 233 2.56 -12.04 -22.23
CA PRO A 233 3.95 -12.04 -22.68
C PRO A 233 4.24 -11.49 -24.08
N SER A 234 3.27 -11.52 -24.99
CA SER A 234 3.46 -11.22 -26.42
C SER A 234 2.33 -10.37 -27.00
N GLY A 235 1.48 -9.81 -26.14
CA GLY A 235 0.21 -9.21 -26.52
C GLY A 235 0.00 -7.79 -26.02
N SER A 236 -1.16 -7.26 -26.37
CA SER A 236 -1.73 -6.05 -25.78
C SER A 236 -1.85 -6.22 -24.27
N LEU A 237 -1.74 -5.12 -23.52
CA LEU A 237 -2.07 -5.12 -22.08
C LEU A 237 -3.57 -4.91 -21.84
N GLU A 238 -4.38 -4.90 -22.90
CA GLU A 238 -5.84 -4.89 -22.81
C GLU A 238 -6.39 -6.19 -22.20
N MET A 239 -7.42 -6.05 -21.38
CA MET A 239 -8.17 -7.20 -20.87
C MET A 239 -8.86 -7.92 -22.03
N SER A 240 -8.62 -9.23 -22.14
CA SER A 240 -9.42 -10.10 -23.00
C SER A 240 -10.83 -10.27 -22.43
N THR A 241 -11.76 -10.79 -23.24
CA THR A 241 -13.11 -11.16 -22.76
C THR A 241 -13.05 -12.14 -21.59
N THR A 242 -12.07 -13.04 -21.57
CA THR A 242 -11.89 -14.01 -20.47
C THR A 242 -11.46 -13.29 -19.18
N ASP A 243 -10.59 -12.29 -19.30
CA ASP A 243 -10.12 -11.51 -18.15
C ASP A 243 -11.25 -10.67 -17.56
N ILE A 244 -12.05 -10.04 -18.40
CA ILE A 244 -13.21 -9.25 -17.97
C ILE A 244 -14.18 -10.12 -17.17
N LEU A 245 -14.56 -11.29 -17.71
CA LEU A 245 -15.49 -12.20 -17.04
C LEU A 245 -14.94 -12.74 -15.72
N THR A 246 -13.66 -13.16 -15.71
CA THR A 246 -13.00 -13.72 -14.53
C THR A 246 -12.89 -12.68 -13.42
N ASN A 247 -12.39 -11.48 -13.75
CA ASN A 247 -12.24 -10.40 -12.78
C ASN A 247 -13.60 -9.92 -12.21
N TYR A 248 -14.65 -9.93 -13.03
CA TYR A 248 -15.99 -9.55 -12.55
C TYR A 248 -16.57 -10.56 -11.56
N ALA A 249 -16.37 -11.87 -11.82
CA ALA A 249 -16.76 -12.92 -10.89
C ALA A 249 -16.00 -12.78 -9.55
N ILE A 250 -14.67 -12.66 -9.61
CA ILE A 250 -13.80 -12.47 -8.44
C ILE A 250 -14.18 -11.21 -7.64
N LYS A 251 -14.44 -10.09 -8.32
CA LYS A 251 -14.89 -8.85 -7.66
C LYS A 251 -16.20 -9.03 -6.90
N THR A 252 -17.09 -9.90 -7.39
CA THR A 252 -18.41 -10.12 -6.79
C THR A 252 -18.36 -11.13 -5.65
N GLU A 253 -17.52 -12.15 -5.78
CA GLU A 253 -17.50 -13.31 -4.87
C GLU A 253 -16.41 -13.23 -3.79
N GLU A 254 -15.28 -12.59 -4.08
CA GLU A 254 -14.07 -12.71 -3.26
C GLU A 254 -13.51 -11.38 -2.75
N ILE A 255 -13.63 -10.28 -3.51
CA ILE A 255 -13.10 -8.97 -3.10
C ILE A 255 -14.08 -8.29 -2.12
N PRO A 256 -13.68 -8.00 -0.87
CA PRO A 256 -14.60 -7.44 0.13
C PRO A 256 -15.02 -5.98 -0.15
N SER A 257 -14.18 -5.23 -0.87
CA SER A 257 -14.43 -3.83 -1.21
C SER A 257 -15.37 -3.70 -2.42
N ASP A 258 -16.07 -2.56 -2.50
CA ASP A 258 -16.86 -2.20 -3.67
C ASP A 258 -16.02 -2.14 -4.95
N TYR A 259 -14.73 -1.85 -4.82
CA TYR A 259 -13.77 -1.77 -5.90
C TYR A 259 -12.71 -2.86 -5.78
N GLY A 260 -12.21 -3.32 -6.92
CA GLY A 260 -11.02 -4.16 -7.04
C GLY A 260 -10.09 -3.66 -8.12
N LEU A 261 -9.04 -4.43 -8.37
CA LEU A 261 -8.00 -4.11 -9.33
C LEU A 261 -7.58 -5.36 -10.10
N CYS A 262 -7.42 -5.22 -11.41
CA CYS A 262 -6.66 -6.15 -12.23
C CYS A 262 -5.41 -5.45 -12.76
N ILE A 263 -4.25 -6.09 -12.61
CA ILE A 263 -3.00 -5.63 -13.21
C ILE A 263 -2.61 -6.59 -14.34
N ILE A 264 -2.37 -6.03 -15.52
CA ILE A 264 -1.83 -6.76 -16.67
C ILE A 264 -0.45 -6.22 -16.97
N THR A 265 0.55 -7.09 -16.97
CA THR A 265 1.95 -6.68 -17.19
C THR A 265 2.62 -7.50 -18.29
N ASN A 266 3.63 -6.93 -18.91
CA ASN A 266 4.65 -7.73 -19.61
C ASN A 266 6.00 -7.52 -18.89
N SER A 267 7.11 -7.82 -19.56
CA SER A 267 8.45 -7.72 -18.96
C SER A 267 8.95 -6.28 -18.71
N SER A 268 8.26 -5.25 -19.21
CA SER A 268 8.68 -3.85 -19.10
C SER A 268 7.55 -2.84 -18.85
N THR A 269 6.32 -3.15 -19.23
CA THR A 269 5.17 -2.24 -19.11
C THR A 269 4.02 -2.91 -18.35
N THR A 270 3.19 -2.07 -17.71
CA THR A 270 2.11 -2.50 -16.84
C THR A 270 0.90 -1.60 -17.05
N ALA A 271 -0.28 -2.22 -17.17
CA ALA A 271 -1.58 -1.55 -17.21
C ALA A 271 -2.41 -1.99 -16.00
N ALA A 272 -3.30 -1.09 -15.57
CA ALA A 272 -4.15 -1.28 -14.41
C ALA A 272 -5.62 -1.07 -14.81
N TYR A 273 -6.50 -1.94 -14.35
CA TYR A 273 -7.93 -1.90 -14.64
C TYR A 273 -8.71 -1.92 -13.35
N LEU A 274 -9.54 -0.90 -13.14
CA LEU A 274 -10.40 -0.81 -11.98
C LEU A 274 -11.59 -1.76 -12.13
N LEU A 275 -11.83 -2.60 -11.13
CA LEU A 275 -13.01 -3.47 -11.07
C LEU A 275 -14.09 -2.76 -10.25
N ALA A 276 -14.95 -2.00 -10.93
CA ALA A 276 -15.99 -1.19 -10.29
C ALA A 276 -17.27 -2.01 -10.00
N PRO A 277 -18.08 -1.62 -9.00
CA PRO A 277 -19.35 -2.29 -8.73
C PRO A 277 -20.39 -1.99 -9.83
N GLY A 278 -21.34 -2.89 -10.02
CA GLY A 278 -22.53 -2.64 -10.86
C GLY A 278 -22.30 -2.63 -12.38
N ILE A 279 -21.15 -3.10 -12.87
CA ILE A 279 -20.90 -3.26 -14.31
C ILE A 279 -21.76 -4.42 -14.85
N LYS A 280 -22.68 -4.13 -15.77
CA LYS A 280 -23.41 -5.17 -16.52
C LYS A 280 -22.61 -5.55 -17.75
N ILE A 281 -22.15 -6.80 -17.82
CA ILE A 281 -21.50 -7.36 -19.00
C ILE A 281 -22.58 -7.91 -19.93
N TYR A 282 -22.71 -7.33 -21.12
CA TYR A 282 -23.54 -7.88 -22.18
C TYR A 282 -22.62 -8.60 -23.17
N ILE A 283 -22.74 -9.92 -23.26
CA ILE A 283 -22.09 -10.68 -24.31
C ILE A 283 -22.98 -10.55 -25.55
N VAL A 284 -22.53 -9.78 -26.53
CA VAL A 284 -23.17 -9.78 -27.85
C VAL A 284 -22.53 -10.93 -28.61
N GLU A 285 -23.30 -12.01 -28.82
CA GLU A 285 -22.92 -13.06 -29.77
C GLU A 285 -23.11 -12.47 -31.17
N GLU A 286 -22.01 -12.39 -31.95
CA GLU A 286 -22.07 -12.15 -33.40
C GLU A 286 -22.47 -13.43 -34.15
#